data_AF-A0A8J8DYY6-F1
#
_entry.id   AF-A0A8J8DYY6-F1
#
_cell.length_a   1.000
_cell.length_b   1.000
_cell.length_c   1.000
_cell.angle_alpha   90.00
_cell.angle_beta   90.00
_cell.angle_gamma   90.00
#
_symmetry.space_group_name_H-M   'P 1'
#
loop_
_entity.id
_entity.type
_entity.pdbx_description
1 polymer ?
#
loop_
_entity_poly.entity_id
_entity_poly.type
_entity_poly.pdbx_seq_one_letter_code
_entity_poly.pdbx_strand_id
1 'polypeptide(L)'
;MRGLKIFSLAFFSYLLISLYSNYFDGELRELIYAKGLSPSMLLLGVVYALAFFAVFALGYSTRFKVNPWFYALGIFVLSFLEYPLGPLLATLLIVAYCLRINVYNRFAVHALVIALLIPIGLYLVVGVPLFEKHLRYELVGPLVFSALLGALSIVYTDTSTKVKTLLFLIFTFIFFLGTFRSLIVLMYLAYVFDLYSRGIFRVDTKTLGSGLLLGLLVIWLSGSIEAILIRIGFTFLVFHNLVRLSLPTGIFHGSLLFSDNPRHMIAGLFGASGNYTYFFFGQAIADFGFFGLLEAFLLGFLLRESEKNTKSFAFVLAIMIYALDPGIDAFLLIFLLGALLFLKE
;
A
#
# COMPACT_ATOMS: atom_id res chain seq x y z
N MET A 1 8.47 -11.61 -15.62
CA MET A 1 7.40 -10.72 -16.12
C MET A 1 6.02 -11.07 -15.55
N ARG A 2 5.91 -11.90 -14.50
CA ARG A 2 4.61 -12.20 -13.91
C ARG A 2 4.14 -11.00 -13.08
N GLY A 3 5.03 -10.43 -12.27
CA GLY A 3 4.80 -9.22 -11.48
C GLY A 3 4.36 -8.03 -12.31
N LEU A 4 5.13 -7.67 -13.33
CA LEU A 4 4.81 -6.53 -14.17
C LEU A 4 3.41 -6.66 -14.79
N LYS A 5 3.03 -7.83 -15.32
CA LYS A 5 1.70 -8.02 -15.93
C LYS A 5 0.55 -7.79 -14.93
N ILE A 6 0.66 -8.38 -13.73
CA ILE A 6 -0.37 -8.24 -12.70
C ILE A 6 -0.44 -6.80 -12.19
N PHE A 7 0.73 -6.20 -11.96
CA PHE A 7 0.82 -4.81 -11.53
C PHE A 7 0.28 -3.84 -12.59
N SER A 8 0.62 -4.03 -13.87
CA SER A 8 0.07 -3.25 -15.00
C SER A 8 -1.45 -3.31 -15.02
N LEU A 9 -2.03 -4.50 -14.87
CA LEU A 9 -3.48 -4.66 -14.86
C LEU A 9 -4.09 -3.83 -13.74
N ALA A 10 -3.59 -3.95 -12.50
CA ALA A 10 -4.09 -3.17 -11.38
C ALA A 10 -3.92 -1.66 -11.58
N PHE A 11 -2.73 -1.22 -12.03
CA PHE A 11 -2.41 0.18 -12.27
C PHE A 11 -3.31 0.81 -13.34
N PHE A 12 -3.40 0.19 -14.53
CA PHE A 12 -4.21 0.74 -15.62
C PHE A 12 -5.71 0.63 -15.35
N SER A 13 -6.17 -0.42 -14.67
CA SER A 13 -7.58 -0.49 -14.23
C SER A 13 -7.92 0.63 -13.26
N TYR A 14 -7.07 0.89 -12.26
CA TYR A 14 -7.30 1.99 -11.32
C TYR A 14 -7.24 3.34 -12.02
N LEU A 15 -6.24 3.57 -12.88
CA LEU A 15 -6.11 4.82 -13.65
C LEU A 15 -7.34 5.06 -14.53
N LEU A 16 -7.82 4.03 -15.23
CA LEU A 16 -9.00 4.13 -16.08
C LEU A 16 -10.25 4.45 -15.25
N ILE A 17 -10.49 3.72 -14.15
CA ILE A 17 -11.62 4.02 -13.24
C ILE A 17 -11.51 5.46 -12.71
N SER A 18 -10.31 5.91 -12.36
CA SER A 18 -10.07 7.28 -11.89
C SER A 18 -10.42 8.33 -12.93
N LEU A 19 -10.05 8.13 -14.19
CA LEU A 19 -10.34 9.09 -15.26
C LEU A 19 -11.83 9.17 -15.61
N TYR A 20 -12.54 8.04 -15.52
CA TYR A 20 -13.96 7.99 -15.85
C TYR A 20 -14.90 8.27 -14.67
N SER A 21 -14.41 8.19 -13.43
CA SER A 21 -15.20 8.45 -12.21
C SER A 21 -15.98 9.77 -12.24
N ASN A 22 -15.40 10.83 -12.80
CA ASN A 22 -16.01 12.18 -12.90
C ASN A 22 -17.18 12.28 -13.91
N TYR A 23 -17.38 11.27 -14.76
CA TYR A 23 -18.45 11.24 -15.75
C TYR A 23 -19.73 10.54 -15.24
N PHE A 24 -19.67 9.88 -14.09
CA PHE A 24 -20.79 9.09 -13.58
C PHE A 24 -21.81 9.90 -12.79
N ASP A 25 -21.52 11.16 -12.44
CA ASP A 25 -22.46 12.05 -11.74
C ASP A 25 -22.19 13.55 -12.04
N GLY A 26 -23.26 14.27 -12.43
CA GLY A 26 -23.24 15.68 -12.78
C GLY A 26 -23.16 16.63 -11.58
N GLU A 27 -23.75 16.29 -10.43
CA GLU A 27 -23.60 17.07 -9.19
C GLU A 27 -22.18 16.92 -8.62
N LEU A 28 -21.61 15.72 -8.78
CA LEU A 28 -20.24 15.43 -8.40
C LEU A 28 -19.21 16.23 -9.19
N ARG A 29 -19.45 16.34 -10.50
CA ARG A 29 -18.66 17.16 -11.40
C ARG A 29 -18.62 18.60 -10.91
N GLU A 30 -19.75 19.14 -10.46
CA GLU A 30 -19.84 20.49 -9.91
C GLU A 30 -19.14 20.62 -8.55
N LEU A 31 -19.29 19.66 -7.63
CA LEU A 31 -18.63 19.70 -6.32
C LEU A 31 -17.10 19.59 -6.42
N ILE A 32 -16.62 18.79 -7.38
CA ILE A 32 -15.20 18.64 -7.69
C ILE A 32 -14.64 19.91 -8.36
N TYR A 33 -15.36 20.50 -9.30
CA TYR A 33 -14.88 21.68 -10.07
C TYR A 33 -15.13 23.02 -9.37
N ALA A 34 -16.11 23.11 -8.46
CA ALA A 34 -16.33 24.29 -7.62
C ALA A 34 -15.13 24.60 -6.71
N LYS A 35 -14.29 23.60 -6.40
CA LYS A 35 -13.02 23.79 -5.69
C LYS A 35 -11.87 24.28 -6.58
N GLY A 36 -12.14 24.67 -7.83
CA GLY A 36 -11.15 25.22 -8.77
C GLY A 36 -10.32 24.17 -9.53
N LEU A 37 -10.76 22.92 -9.55
CA LEU A 37 -9.99 21.77 -10.01
C LEU A 37 -10.44 21.27 -11.39
N SER A 38 -10.33 22.11 -12.42
CA SER A 38 -10.87 21.85 -13.77
C SER A 38 -10.30 20.60 -14.47
N PRO A 39 -11.11 19.83 -15.21
CA PRO A 39 -10.72 18.56 -15.83
C PRO A 39 -9.87 18.71 -17.09
N SER A 40 -9.95 19.85 -17.78
CA SER A 40 -9.10 20.18 -18.94
C SER A 40 -7.61 20.22 -18.59
N MET A 41 -7.25 20.21 -17.30
CA MET A 41 -5.88 20.15 -16.82
C MET A 41 -5.39 18.73 -16.47
N LEU A 42 -6.26 17.72 -16.44
CA LEU A 42 -5.91 16.34 -16.02
C LEU A 42 -4.85 15.67 -16.90
N LEU A 43 -4.63 16.18 -18.13
CA LEU A 43 -3.61 15.68 -19.05
C LEU A 43 -2.23 15.62 -18.40
N LEU A 44 -1.85 16.61 -17.59
CA LEU A 44 -0.56 16.60 -16.91
C LEU A 44 -0.43 15.43 -15.92
N GLY A 45 -1.48 15.16 -15.15
CA GLY A 45 -1.52 14.05 -14.21
C GLY A 45 -1.46 12.70 -14.93
N VAL A 46 -2.19 12.56 -16.03
CA VAL A 46 -2.15 11.35 -16.87
C VAL A 46 -0.77 11.14 -17.47
N VAL A 47 -0.19 12.17 -18.10
CA VAL A 47 1.15 12.09 -18.71
C VAL A 47 2.19 11.73 -17.66
N TYR A 48 2.14 12.34 -16.47
CA TYR A 48 3.05 11.99 -15.38
C TYR A 48 2.84 10.55 -14.90
N ALA A 49 1.60 10.09 -14.73
CA ALA A 49 1.30 8.71 -14.35
C ALA A 49 1.81 7.69 -15.39
N LEU A 50 1.69 8.00 -16.69
CA LEU A 50 2.23 7.18 -17.77
C LEU A 50 3.77 7.20 -17.79
N ALA A 51 4.38 8.37 -17.61
CA ALA A 51 5.84 8.52 -17.50
C ALA A 51 6.39 7.71 -16.32
N PHE A 52 5.74 7.81 -15.15
CA PHE A 52 6.07 7.01 -14.00
C PHE A 52 5.98 5.52 -14.33
N PHE A 53 4.87 5.06 -14.90
CA PHE A 53 4.70 3.64 -15.24
C PHE A 53 5.76 3.15 -16.23
N ALA A 54 6.14 3.98 -17.21
CA ALA A 54 7.23 3.68 -18.12
C ALA A 54 8.56 3.52 -17.37
N VAL A 55 8.89 4.44 -16.46
CA VAL A 55 10.12 4.37 -15.65
C VAL A 55 10.10 3.19 -14.67
N PHE A 56 8.94 2.87 -14.10
CA PHE A 56 8.72 1.65 -13.32
C PHE A 56 8.98 0.40 -14.15
N ALA A 57 8.44 0.32 -15.37
CA ALA A 57 8.68 -0.80 -16.27
C ALA A 57 10.16 -0.92 -16.69
N LEU A 58 10.87 0.21 -16.85
CA LEU A 58 12.32 0.25 -17.05
C LEU A 58 13.06 -0.33 -15.84
N GLY A 59 12.73 0.13 -14.63
CA GLY A 59 13.27 -0.39 -13.37
C GLY A 59 13.07 -1.91 -13.25
N TYR A 60 11.87 -2.39 -13.54
CA TYR A 60 11.54 -3.81 -13.54
C TYR A 60 12.31 -4.62 -14.58
N SER A 61 12.62 -4.03 -15.74
CA SER A 61 13.35 -4.70 -16.82
C SER A 61 14.85 -4.77 -16.57
N THR A 62 15.37 -3.98 -15.62
CA THR A 62 16.78 -4.01 -15.28
C THR A 62 17.20 -5.33 -14.63
N ARG A 63 18.47 -5.68 -14.82
CA ARG A 63 19.08 -6.92 -14.32
C ARG A 63 20.22 -6.65 -13.35
N PHE A 64 20.22 -5.48 -12.72
CA PHE A 64 21.26 -5.10 -11.79
C PHE A 64 21.26 -6.05 -10.60
N LYS A 65 22.44 -6.59 -10.28
CA LYS A 65 22.63 -7.34 -9.05
C LYS A 65 23.02 -6.35 -7.97
N VAL A 66 22.11 -6.12 -7.04
CA VAL A 66 22.35 -5.22 -5.92
C VAL A 66 22.82 -6.02 -4.72
N ASN A 67 23.80 -5.49 -4.00
CA ASN A 67 24.30 -6.06 -2.75
C ASN A 67 23.20 -5.95 -1.69
N PRO A 68 22.87 -7.01 -0.91
CA PRO A 68 21.89 -6.93 0.18
C PRO A 68 22.08 -5.76 1.15
N TRP A 69 23.32 -5.28 1.32
CA TRP A 69 23.63 -4.09 2.09
C TRP A 69 22.93 -2.81 1.60
N PHE A 70 22.55 -2.74 0.32
CA PHE A 70 21.70 -1.66 -0.19
C PHE A 70 20.32 -1.66 0.48
N TYR A 71 19.70 -2.84 0.63
CA TYR A 71 18.41 -2.96 1.30
C TYR A 71 18.55 -2.65 2.80
N ALA A 72 19.61 -3.16 3.44
CA ALA A 72 19.91 -2.87 4.84
C ALA A 72 20.12 -1.37 5.10
N LEU A 73 20.89 -0.69 4.24
CA LEU A 73 21.11 0.76 4.34
C LEU A 73 19.81 1.53 4.11
N GLY A 74 19.00 1.13 3.12
CA GLY A 74 17.69 1.73 2.88
C GLY A 74 16.77 1.61 4.09
N ILE A 75 16.68 0.42 4.69
CA ILE A 75 15.90 0.19 5.93
C ILE A 75 16.43 1.07 7.06
N PHE A 76 17.75 1.11 7.27
CA PHE A 76 18.37 1.91 8.32
C PHE A 76 18.05 3.40 8.14
N VAL A 77 18.27 3.97 6.96
CA VAL A 77 18.00 5.39 6.68
C VAL A 77 16.51 5.72 6.85
N LEU A 78 15.62 4.91 6.27
CA LEU A 78 14.17 5.14 6.36
C LEU A 78 13.65 4.98 7.80
N SER A 79 14.30 4.17 8.63
CA SER A 79 13.86 3.94 10.00
C SER A 79 13.95 5.16 10.91
N PHE A 80 14.77 6.15 10.55
CA PHE A 80 14.84 7.44 11.27
C PHE A 80 13.66 8.38 10.94
N LEU A 81 12.84 8.05 9.93
CA LEU A 81 11.80 8.94 9.42
C LEU A 81 10.46 8.85 10.15
N GLU A 82 10.13 7.70 10.73
CA GLU A 82 8.73 7.44 11.14
C GLU A 82 8.53 7.02 12.59
N TYR A 83 9.57 6.60 13.33
CA TYR A 83 9.39 6.14 14.71
C TYR A 83 10.63 6.35 15.59
N PRO A 84 10.46 6.75 16.87
CA PRO A 84 11.57 6.83 17.84
C PRO A 84 12.31 5.51 18.02
N LEU A 85 11.60 4.39 17.86
CA LEU A 85 12.15 3.03 17.97
C LEU A 85 12.54 2.43 16.62
N GLY A 86 12.29 3.14 15.51
CA GLY A 86 12.59 2.68 14.16
C GLY A 86 14.06 2.26 14.00
N PRO A 87 15.04 3.11 14.40
CA PRO A 87 16.46 2.76 14.28
C PRO A 87 16.87 1.54 15.10
N LEU A 88 16.27 1.34 16.28
CA LEU A 88 16.50 0.16 17.10
C LEU A 88 15.99 -1.10 16.37
N LEU A 89 14.77 -1.07 15.84
CA LEU A 89 14.18 -2.19 15.11
C LEU A 89 14.95 -2.50 13.82
N ALA A 90 15.38 -1.47 13.08
CA ALA A 90 16.23 -1.63 11.91
C ALA A 90 17.58 -2.25 12.27
N THR A 91 18.21 -1.81 13.37
CA THR A 91 19.47 -2.40 13.85
C THR A 91 19.29 -3.86 14.22
N LEU A 92 18.21 -4.21 14.93
CA LEU A 92 17.89 -5.61 15.26
C LEU A 92 17.68 -6.47 14.01
N LEU A 93 17.00 -5.94 12.99
CA LEU A 93 16.81 -6.62 11.71
C LEU A 93 18.14 -6.83 10.97
N ILE A 94 19.03 -5.83 10.98
CA ILE A 94 20.37 -5.92 10.36
C ILE A 94 21.25 -6.91 11.13
N VAL A 95 21.22 -6.90 12.46
CA VAL A 95 21.93 -7.89 13.29
C VAL A 95 21.43 -9.29 12.98
N ALA A 96 20.10 -9.49 12.89
CA ALA A 96 19.53 -10.77 12.50
C ALA A 96 19.99 -11.21 11.12
N TYR A 97 20.08 -10.29 10.15
CA TYR A 97 20.65 -10.54 8.83
C TYR A 97 22.13 -10.95 8.91
N CYS A 98 22.97 -10.24 9.67
CA CYS A 98 24.38 -10.61 9.87
C CYS A 98 24.54 -12.00 10.52
N LEU A 99 23.60 -12.38 11.40
CA LEU A 99 23.54 -13.69 12.04
C LEU A 99 22.91 -14.78 11.15
N ARG A 100 22.50 -14.47 9.91
CA ARG A 100 21.81 -15.38 8.98
C ARG A 100 20.51 -15.94 9.55
N ILE A 101 19.81 -15.13 10.34
CA ILE A 101 18.50 -15.44 10.89
C ILE A 101 17.46 -14.77 10.01
N ASN A 102 16.80 -15.57 9.15
CA ASN A 102 15.68 -15.08 8.35
C ASN A 102 14.47 -14.79 9.25
N VAL A 103 14.33 -13.52 9.64
CA VAL A 103 13.31 -13.05 10.59
C VAL A 103 11.90 -13.30 10.05
N TYR A 104 11.71 -13.12 8.74
CA TYR A 104 10.42 -13.27 8.08
C TYR A 104 9.90 -14.71 8.16
N ASN A 105 10.78 -15.71 7.95
CA ASN A 105 10.39 -17.11 8.08
C ASN A 105 10.28 -17.53 9.54
N ARG A 106 11.27 -17.19 10.38
CA ARG A 106 11.36 -17.68 11.77
C ARG A 106 10.30 -17.08 12.69
N PHE A 107 9.93 -15.82 12.46
CA PHE A 107 8.99 -15.09 13.30
C PHE A 107 7.62 -14.88 12.64
N ALA A 108 7.31 -15.52 11.50
CA ALA A 108 5.98 -15.42 10.87
C ALA A 108 4.83 -15.74 11.84
N VAL A 109 4.99 -16.78 12.68
CA VAL A 109 3.99 -17.15 13.69
C VAL A 109 3.89 -16.10 14.81
N HIS A 110 5.01 -15.48 15.19
CA HIS A 110 5.02 -14.43 16.20
C HIS A 110 4.37 -13.15 15.65
N ALA A 111 4.68 -12.79 14.39
CA ALA A 111 4.03 -11.72 13.66
C ALA A 111 2.51 -11.96 13.57
N LEU A 112 2.06 -13.19 13.39
CA LEU A 112 0.64 -13.55 13.37
C LEU A 112 -0.03 -13.25 14.71
N VAL A 113 0.59 -13.69 15.81
CA VAL A 113 0.08 -13.47 17.17
C VAL A 113 0.01 -11.97 17.45
N ILE A 114 1.07 -11.22 17.15
CA ILE A 114 1.10 -9.75 17.32
C ILE A 114 0.03 -9.07 16.46
N ALA A 115 -0.12 -9.49 15.19
CA ALA A 115 -1.12 -8.96 14.26
C ALA A 115 -2.56 -9.24 14.69
N LEU A 116 -2.81 -10.22 15.56
CA LEU A 116 -4.12 -10.46 16.14
C LEU A 116 -4.29 -9.70 17.47
N LEU A 117 -3.26 -9.72 18.32
CA LEU A 117 -3.32 -9.11 19.65
C LEU A 117 -3.43 -7.58 19.60
N ILE A 118 -2.76 -6.91 18.67
CA ILE A 118 -2.83 -5.43 18.55
C ILE A 118 -4.28 -4.97 18.35
N PRO A 119 -5.00 -5.38 17.29
CA PRO A 119 -6.35 -4.90 17.05
C PRO A 119 -7.33 -5.38 18.12
N ILE A 120 -7.22 -6.63 18.58
CA ILE A 120 -8.09 -7.16 19.64
C ILE A 120 -7.91 -6.36 20.93
N GLY A 121 -6.66 -6.13 21.35
CA GLY A 121 -6.33 -5.36 22.53
C GLY A 121 -6.83 -3.92 22.44
N LEU A 122 -6.61 -3.25 21.31
CA LEU A 122 -7.10 -1.89 21.08
C LEU A 122 -8.63 -1.82 21.09
N TYR A 123 -9.32 -2.79 20.49
CA TYR A 123 -10.78 -2.83 20.48
C TYR A 123 -11.39 -3.10 21.86
N LEU A 124 -10.70 -3.86 22.71
CA LEU A 124 -11.12 -4.13 24.09
C LEU A 124 -10.86 -2.94 25.03
N VAL A 125 -9.76 -2.20 24.83
CA VAL A 125 -9.33 -1.12 25.73
C VAL A 125 -9.89 0.24 25.32
N VAL A 126 -9.86 0.56 24.03
CA VAL A 126 -10.24 1.88 23.49
C VAL A 126 -11.65 1.85 22.93
N GLY A 127 -11.99 0.80 22.18
CA GLY A 127 -13.30 0.65 21.54
C GLY A 127 -13.19 0.28 20.05
N VAL A 128 -14.34 0.02 19.43
CA VAL A 128 -14.42 -0.49 18.06
C VAL A 128 -14.83 0.63 17.10
N PRO A 129 -14.01 0.96 16.07
CA PRO A 129 -14.31 2.04 15.13
C PRO A 129 -15.66 1.94 14.41
N LEU A 130 -16.19 0.73 14.24
CA LEU A 130 -17.52 0.50 13.67
C LEU A 130 -18.63 1.19 14.47
N PHE A 131 -18.49 1.25 15.80
CA PHE A 131 -19.46 1.90 16.69
C PHE A 131 -19.06 3.35 16.97
N GLU A 132 -17.76 3.66 16.98
CA GLU A 132 -17.22 4.98 17.30
C GLU A 132 -16.33 5.50 16.17
N LYS A 133 -16.93 6.26 15.24
CA LYS A 133 -16.27 6.68 13.99
C LYS A 133 -14.98 7.49 14.17
N HIS A 134 -14.84 8.22 15.28
CA HIS A 134 -13.65 9.06 15.55
C HIS A 134 -12.39 8.22 15.79
N LEU A 135 -12.54 7.03 16.41
CA LEU A 135 -11.44 6.10 16.67
C LEU A 135 -10.73 5.62 15.40
N ARG A 136 -11.38 5.74 14.23
CA ARG A 136 -10.77 5.42 12.94
C ARG A 136 -9.51 6.26 12.67
N TYR A 137 -9.45 7.50 13.12
CA TYR A 137 -8.28 8.35 12.88
C TYR A 137 -7.16 8.08 13.88
N GLU A 138 -7.51 7.71 15.11
CA GLU A 138 -6.55 7.41 16.17
C GLU A 138 -5.90 6.04 15.99
N LEU A 139 -6.67 5.03 15.58
CA LEU A 139 -6.20 3.65 15.48
C LEU A 139 -5.57 3.30 14.13
N VAL A 140 -5.49 4.24 13.17
CA VAL A 140 -5.01 3.94 11.81
C VAL A 140 -3.59 3.41 11.77
N GLY A 141 -2.65 4.02 12.50
CA GLY A 141 -1.24 3.61 12.50
C GLY A 141 -1.06 2.18 13.02
N PRO A 142 -1.51 1.87 14.25
CA PRO A 142 -1.44 0.51 14.80
C PRO A 142 -2.13 -0.54 13.94
N LEU A 143 -3.28 -0.21 13.33
CA LEU A 143 -4.02 -1.15 12.49
C LEU A 143 -3.34 -1.39 11.14
N VAL A 144 -2.70 -0.37 10.54
CA VAL A 144 -1.86 -0.53 9.35
C VAL A 144 -0.66 -1.43 9.65
N PHE A 145 0.04 -1.21 10.76
CA PHE A 145 1.15 -2.07 11.19
C PHE A 145 0.68 -3.53 11.39
N SER A 146 -0.44 -3.70 12.08
CA SER A 146 -1.06 -5.01 12.29
C SER A 146 -1.43 -5.69 10.98
N ALA A 147 -1.93 -4.95 9.99
CA ALA A 147 -2.24 -5.48 8.67
C ALA A 147 -0.99 -5.91 7.91
N LEU A 148 0.11 -5.15 7.98
CA LEU A 148 1.36 -5.55 7.34
C LEU A 148 1.93 -6.83 7.95
N LEU A 149 1.91 -6.94 9.27
CA LEU A 149 2.29 -8.18 9.96
C LEU A 149 1.34 -9.34 9.64
N GLY A 150 0.03 -9.09 9.52
CA GLY A 150 -0.95 -10.10 9.10
C GLY A 150 -0.70 -10.60 7.67
N ALA A 151 -0.43 -9.70 6.73
CA ALA A 151 -0.10 -10.03 5.34
C ALA A 151 1.19 -10.85 5.27
N LEU A 152 2.22 -10.42 6.00
CA LEU A 152 3.48 -11.14 6.14
C LEU A 152 3.22 -12.56 6.67
N SER A 153 2.40 -12.68 7.71
CA SER A 153 2.08 -13.96 8.34
C SER A 153 1.33 -14.90 7.40
N ILE A 154 0.32 -14.41 6.67
CA ILE A 154 -0.43 -15.19 5.69
C ILE A 154 0.51 -15.76 4.62
N VAL A 155 1.46 -14.96 4.14
CA VAL A 155 2.35 -15.33 3.04
C VAL A 155 3.49 -16.25 3.53
N TYR A 156 4.17 -15.89 4.61
CA TYR A 156 5.40 -16.55 5.05
C TYR A 156 5.17 -17.79 5.91
N THR A 157 3.99 -17.95 6.52
CA THR A 157 3.69 -19.16 7.31
C THR A 157 3.36 -20.34 6.39
N ASP A 158 4.01 -21.48 6.64
CA ASP A 158 3.79 -22.74 5.89
C ASP A 158 2.66 -23.57 6.49
N THR A 159 1.48 -22.95 6.61
CA THR A 159 0.25 -23.62 7.04
C THR A 159 -0.57 -24.12 5.86
N SER A 160 -1.49 -25.05 6.13
CA SER A 160 -2.45 -25.55 5.13
C SER A 160 -3.35 -24.42 4.60
N THR A 161 -3.86 -24.59 3.38
CA THR A 161 -4.79 -23.62 2.76
C THR A 161 -6.00 -23.34 3.63
N LYS A 162 -6.55 -24.34 4.34
CA LYS A 162 -7.70 -24.17 5.24
C LYS A 162 -7.40 -23.18 6.36
N VAL A 163 -6.20 -23.27 6.96
CA VAL A 163 -5.76 -22.35 8.01
C VAL A 163 -5.57 -20.95 7.42
N LYS A 164 -4.96 -20.83 6.24
CA LYS A 164 -4.80 -19.52 5.58
C LYS A 164 -6.13 -18.86 5.24
N THR A 165 -7.12 -19.62 4.77
CA THR A 165 -8.48 -19.11 4.54
C THR A 165 -9.12 -18.65 5.85
N LEU A 166 -8.97 -19.43 6.93
CA LEU A 166 -9.47 -19.03 8.25
C LEU A 166 -8.81 -17.73 8.73
N LEU A 167 -7.49 -17.60 8.61
CA LEU A 167 -6.76 -16.39 8.97
C LEU A 167 -7.22 -15.19 8.14
N PHE A 168 -7.38 -15.36 6.82
CA PHE A 168 -7.93 -14.32 5.95
C PHE A 168 -9.31 -13.84 6.43
N LEU A 169 -10.21 -14.76 6.79
CA LEU A 169 -11.54 -14.42 7.30
C LEU A 169 -11.47 -13.69 8.65
N ILE A 170 -10.61 -14.15 9.56
CA ILE A 170 -10.40 -13.49 10.87
C ILE A 170 -9.91 -12.05 10.66
N PHE A 171 -8.86 -11.85 9.85
CA PHE A 171 -8.35 -10.51 9.58
C PHE A 171 -9.37 -9.64 8.86
N THR A 172 -10.13 -10.20 7.91
CA THR A 172 -11.22 -9.50 7.24
C THR A 172 -12.26 -9.01 8.24
N PHE A 173 -12.66 -9.86 9.19
CA PHE A 173 -13.60 -9.49 10.24
C PHE A 173 -13.03 -8.39 11.15
N ILE A 174 -11.78 -8.53 11.59
CA ILE A 174 -11.10 -7.54 12.43
C ILE A 174 -11.05 -6.17 11.72
N PHE A 175 -10.57 -6.11 10.48
CA PHE A 175 -10.45 -4.83 9.77
C PHE A 175 -11.79 -4.26 9.30
N PHE A 176 -12.81 -5.11 9.17
CA PHE A 176 -14.20 -4.69 8.99
C PHE A 176 -14.74 -3.98 10.22
N LEU A 177 -14.52 -4.53 11.42
CA LEU A 177 -14.81 -3.84 12.69
C LEU A 177 -14.02 -2.53 12.83
N GLY A 178 -12.81 -2.49 12.27
CA GLY A 178 -12.02 -1.27 12.16
C GLY A 178 -12.52 -0.27 11.12
N THR A 179 -13.47 -0.64 10.24
CA THR A 179 -13.94 0.16 9.09
C THR A 179 -12.87 0.48 8.04
N PHE A 180 -11.79 -0.30 7.99
CA PHE A 180 -10.65 -0.09 7.09
C PHE A 180 -10.70 -0.97 5.84
N ARG A 181 -11.45 -0.52 4.82
CA ARG A 181 -11.57 -1.22 3.53
C ARG A 181 -10.23 -1.55 2.86
N SER A 182 -9.25 -0.63 2.91
CA SER A 182 -7.96 -0.83 2.26
C SER A 182 -7.15 -1.94 2.93
N LEU A 183 -7.28 -2.12 4.25
CA LEU A 183 -6.63 -3.20 4.98
C LEU A 183 -7.26 -4.56 4.67
N ILE A 184 -8.59 -4.61 4.48
CA ILE A 184 -9.27 -5.82 3.98
C ILE A 184 -8.76 -6.19 2.59
N VAL A 185 -8.60 -5.21 1.70
CA VAL A 185 -8.01 -5.42 0.37
C VAL A 185 -6.59 -5.96 0.47
N LEU A 186 -5.74 -5.42 1.36
CA LEU A 186 -4.39 -5.94 1.59
C LEU A 186 -4.39 -7.41 2.01
N MET A 187 -5.28 -7.80 2.94
CA MET A 187 -5.40 -9.20 3.38
C MET A 187 -5.83 -10.12 2.25
N TYR A 188 -6.79 -9.68 1.44
CA TYR A 188 -7.22 -10.43 0.28
C TYR A 188 -6.10 -10.60 -0.75
N LEU A 189 -5.37 -9.53 -1.06
CA LEU A 189 -4.25 -9.58 -2.01
C LEU A 189 -3.15 -10.51 -1.51
N ALA A 190 -2.78 -10.42 -0.22
CA ALA A 190 -1.79 -11.31 0.38
C ALA A 190 -2.21 -12.79 0.29
N TYR A 191 -3.48 -13.09 0.59
CA TYR A 191 -4.03 -14.43 0.49
C TYR A 191 -4.05 -14.95 -0.96
N VAL A 192 -4.59 -14.18 -1.90
CA VAL A 192 -4.70 -14.56 -3.31
C VAL A 192 -3.33 -14.74 -3.95
N PHE A 193 -2.39 -13.82 -3.70
CA PHE A 193 -1.05 -13.92 -4.28
C PHE A 193 -0.21 -15.02 -3.64
N ASP A 194 -0.39 -15.36 -2.37
CA ASP A 194 0.21 -16.56 -1.79
C ASP A 194 -0.26 -17.82 -2.54
N LEU A 195 -1.58 -17.99 -2.72
CA LEU A 195 -2.13 -19.12 -3.48
C LEU A 195 -1.65 -19.16 -4.93
N TYR A 196 -1.56 -17.99 -5.57
CA TYR A 196 -1.07 -17.86 -6.94
C TYR A 196 0.40 -18.22 -7.04
N SER A 197 1.24 -17.73 -6.13
CA SER A 197 2.68 -18.00 -6.11
C SER A 197 3.00 -19.47 -5.85
N ARG A 198 2.14 -20.18 -5.10
CA ARG A 198 2.23 -21.63 -4.85
C ARG A 198 1.70 -22.49 -6.02
N GLY A 199 1.14 -21.87 -7.06
CA GLY A 199 0.52 -22.59 -8.20
C GLY A 199 -0.78 -23.31 -7.85
N ILE A 200 -1.37 -23.02 -6.69
CA ILE A 200 -2.61 -23.63 -6.21
C ILE A 200 -3.83 -22.79 -6.61
N PHE A 201 -3.62 -21.53 -6.99
CA PHE A 201 -4.69 -20.65 -7.44
C PHE A 201 -5.39 -21.20 -8.67
N ARG A 202 -6.69 -21.43 -8.54
CA ARG A 202 -7.60 -21.79 -9.62
C ARG A 202 -8.78 -20.83 -9.53
N VAL A 203 -9.24 -20.31 -10.67
CA VAL A 203 -10.50 -19.57 -10.73
C VAL A 203 -11.63 -20.59 -10.55
N ASP A 204 -11.98 -20.80 -9.30
CA ASP A 204 -13.01 -21.72 -8.83
C ASP A 204 -14.12 -20.95 -8.09
N THR A 205 -15.17 -21.66 -7.66
CA THR A 205 -16.27 -21.05 -6.92
C THR A 205 -15.82 -20.41 -5.60
N LYS A 206 -14.75 -20.91 -4.97
CA LYS A 206 -14.24 -20.39 -3.70
C LYS A 206 -13.50 -19.06 -3.88
N THR A 207 -12.63 -18.98 -4.88
CA THR A 207 -11.91 -17.75 -5.22
C THR A 207 -12.87 -16.68 -5.72
N LEU A 208 -13.83 -17.03 -6.59
CA LEU A 208 -14.92 -16.14 -7.00
C LEU A 208 -15.75 -15.68 -5.80
N GLY A 209 -16.13 -16.60 -4.91
CA GLY A 209 -16.87 -16.29 -3.68
C GLY A 209 -16.11 -15.34 -2.75
N SER A 210 -14.79 -15.54 -2.59
CA SER A 210 -13.96 -14.65 -1.77
C SER A 210 -13.80 -13.25 -2.38
N GLY A 211 -13.70 -13.16 -3.71
CA GLY A 211 -13.66 -11.87 -4.42
C GLY A 211 -15.00 -11.14 -4.36
N LEU A 212 -16.11 -11.86 -4.48
CA LEU A 212 -17.46 -11.30 -4.32
C LEU A 212 -17.70 -10.83 -2.88
N LEU A 213 -17.30 -11.62 -1.88
CA LEU A 213 -17.37 -11.22 -0.47
C LEU A 213 -16.57 -9.93 -0.23
N LEU A 214 -15.34 -9.85 -0.74
CA LEU A 214 -14.53 -8.63 -0.67
C LEU A 214 -15.28 -7.45 -1.30
N GLY A 215 -15.79 -7.62 -2.52
CA GLY A 215 -16.53 -6.58 -3.23
C GLY A 215 -17.72 -6.06 -2.42
N LEU A 216 -18.53 -6.96 -1.87
CA LEU A 216 -19.68 -6.62 -1.03
C LEU A 216 -19.28 -5.88 0.25
N LEU A 217 -18.24 -6.34 0.95
CA LEU A 217 -17.75 -5.70 2.17
C LEU A 217 -17.20 -4.29 1.89
N VAL A 218 -16.45 -4.14 0.80
CA VAL A 218 -15.92 -2.83 0.39
C VAL A 218 -17.05 -1.89 0.00
N ILE A 219 -18.06 -2.34 -0.73
CA ILE A 219 -19.26 -1.55 -1.08
C ILE A 219 -20.02 -1.16 0.20
N TRP A 220 -20.27 -2.10 1.10
CA TRP A 220 -20.99 -1.86 2.35
C TRP A 220 -20.29 -0.82 3.23
N LEU A 221 -18.98 -0.96 3.46
CA LEU A 221 -18.18 0.01 4.20
C LEU A 221 -18.08 1.38 3.51
N SER A 222 -18.30 1.41 2.19
CA SER A 222 -18.28 2.66 1.42
C SER A 222 -19.66 3.31 1.32
N GLY A 223 -20.74 2.63 1.73
CA GLY A 223 -22.12 3.08 1.61
C GLY A 223 -22.73 2.82 0.23
N SER A 224 -21.99 3.10 -0.85
CA SER A 224 -22.43 2.84 -2.22
C SER A 224 -21.26 2.60 -3.17
N ILE A 225 -21.55 2.04 -4.36
CA ILE A 225 -20.58 1.94 -5.45
C ILE A 225 -20.14 3.33 -5.91
N GLU A 226 -21.10 4.26 -5.95
CA GLU A 226 -20.87 5.66 -6.28
C GLU A 226 -19.82 6.29 -5.35
N ALA A 227 -19.98 6.16 -4.02
CA ALA A 227 -19.01 6.65 -3.04
C ALA A 227 -17.58 6.10 -3.22
N ILE A 228 -17.43 4.89 -3.76
CA ILE A 228 -16.14 4.33 -4.13
C ILE A 228 -15.58 5.07 -5.35
N LEU A 229 -16.37 5.19 -6.43
CA LEU A 229 -15.96 5.87 -7.65
C LEU A 229 -15.59 7.33 -7.39
N ILE A 230 -16.42 8.03 -6.60
CA ILE A 230 -16.18 9.41 -6.15
C ILE A 230 -14.81 9.54 -5.51
N ARG A 231 -14.50 8.64 -4.56
CA ARG A 231 -13.21 8.69 -3.88
C ARG A 231 -12.05 8.44 -4.83
N ILE A 232 -12.18 7.47 -5.73
CA ILE A 232 -11.11 7.15 -6.70
C ILE A 232 -10.86 8.39 -7.60
N GLY A 233 -11.91 9.04 -8.09
CA GLY A 233 -11.81 10.30 -8.84
C GLY A 233 -11.17 11.44 -8.06
N PHE A 234 -11.62 11.63 -6.83
CA PHE A 234 -11.08 12.62 -5.92
C PHE A 234 -9.57 12.38 -5.65
N THR A 235 -9.17 11.14 -5.40
CA THR A 235 -7.76 10.74 -5.19
C THR A 235 -6.89 11.09 -6.40
N PHE A 236 -7.39 10.87 -7.62
CA PHE A 236 -6.65 11.22 -8.84
C PHE A 236 -6.55 12.74 -9.06
N LEU A 237 -7.59 13.48 -8.72
CA LEU A 237 -7.58 14.93 -8.80
C LEU A 237 -6.59 15.56 -7.83
N VAL A 238 -6.56 15.07 -6.58
CA VAL A 238 -5.54 15.47 -5.60
C VAL A 238 -4.15 15.18 -6.15
N PHE A 239 -3.93 13.99 -6.70
CA PHE A 239 -2.67 13.65 -7.35
C PHE A 239 -2.31 14.60 -8.50
N HIS A 240 -3.24 14.92 -9.40
CA HIS A 240 -3.01 15.87 -10.49
C HIS A 240 -2.53 17.23 -9.96
N ASN A 241 -3.19 17.76 -8.93
CA ASN A 241 -2.79 19.03 -8.32
C ASN A 241 -1.42 18.94 -7.66
N LEU A 242 -1.11 17.84 -6.99
CA LEU A 242 0.22 17.62 -6.43
C LEU A 242 1.27 17.63 -7.52
N VAL A 243 1.08 16.92 -8.64
CA VAL A 243 2.00 16.95 -9.78
C VAL A 243 2.17 18.36 -10.32
N ARG A 244 1.06 19.10 -10.51
CA ARG A 244 1.09 20.46 -11.03
C ARG A 244 1.89 21.40 -10.14
N LEU A 245 1.72 21.29 -8.82
CA LEU A 245 2.43 22.13 -7.86
C LEU A 245 3.89 21.71 -7.72
N SER A 246 4.18 20.42 -7.76
CA SER A 246 5.46 19.84 -7.34
C SER A 246 6.48 19.69 -8.47
N LEU A 247 6.11 19.92 -9.73
CA LEU A 247 7.10 19.92 -10.80
C LEU A 247 7.86 21.27 -10.84
N PRO A 248 9.20 21.26 -11.04
CA PRO A 248 10.06 20.10 -11.29
C PRO A 248 10.63 19.42 -10.03
N THR A 249 10.79 20.13 -8.91
CA THR A 249 11.65 19.72 -7.78
C THR A 249 10.93 19.42 -6.47
N GLY A 250 9.61 19.58 -6.43
CA GLY A 250 8.77 19.47 -5.23
C GLY A 250 8.45 20.81 -4.58
N ILE A 251 7.34 20.87 -3.84
CA ILE A 251 6.89 22.12 -3.17
C ILE A 251 7.31 22.24 -1.71
N PHE A 252 7.58 21.11 -1.08
CA PHE A 252 7.73 21.00 0.38
C PHE A 252 9.18 20.76 0.79
N HIS A 253 10.13 20.81 -0.16
CA HIS A 253 11.58 20.75 0.08
C HIS A 253 12.01 19.59 0.99
N GLY A 254 11.31 18.46 0.86
CA GLY A 254 11.57 17.24 1.63
C GLY A 254 10.79 17.13 2.96
N SER A 255 10.03 18.15 3.37
CA SER A 255 9.32 18.14 4.66
C SER A 255 8.19 17.12 4.76
N LEU A 256 7.62 16.63 3.65
CA LEU A 256 6.63 15.55 3.69
C LEU A 256 7.26 14.17 3.93
N LEU A 257 8.50 13.94 3.52
CA LEU A 257 9.18 12.65 3.71
C LEU A 257 9.68 12.46 5.13
N PHE A 258 9.98 13.57 5.81
CA PHE A 258 10.34 13.59 7.22
C PHE A 258 9.12 13.85 8.13
N SER A 259 7.91 13.81 7.57
CA SER A 259 6.69 14.02 8.35
C SER A 259 6.16 12.71 8.92
N ASP A 260 5.79 12.72 10.19
CA ASP A 260 5.10 11.60 10.84
C ASP A 260 3.68 11.36 10.27
N ASN A 261 3.05 12.41 9.70
CA ASN A 261 1.74 12.30 9.07
C ASN A 261 1.60 13.27 7.88
N PRO A 262 2.24 12.98 6.75
CA PRO A 262 2.19 13.82 5.57
C PRO A 262 0.88 13.72 4.82
N ARG A 263 0.11 12.65 5.06
CA ARG A 263 -1.27 12.55 4.56
C ARG A 263 -2.16 13.63 5.17
N HIS A 264 -1.85 14.04 6.40
CA HIS A 264 -2.52 15.17 7.03
C HIS A 264 -1.99 16.51 6.49
N MET A 265 -0.67 16.64 6.27
CA MET A 265 -0.08 17.89 5.75
C MET A 265 -0.60 18.25 4.36
N ILE A 266 -0.64 17.29 3.44
CA ILE A 266 -1.23 17.51 2.12
C ILE A 266 -2.75 17.76 2.25
N ALA A 267 -3.43 17.21 3.26
CA ALA A 267 -4.83 17.54 3.50
C ALA A 267 -5.10 18.98 3.92
N GLY A 268 -4.18 19.56 4.68
CA GLY A 268 -4.17 21.00 4.96
C GLY A 268 -4.16 21.85 3.67
N LEU A 269 -3.44 21.44 2.62
CA LEU A 269 -3.38 22.19 1.36
C LEU A 269 -4.72 22.29 0.63
N PHE A 270 -5.60 21.30 0.80
CA PHE A 270 -6.93 21.29 0.18
C PHE A 270 -8.06 21.58 1.19
N GLY A 271 -7.69 22.12 2.37
CA GLY A 271 -8.63 22.61 3.38
C GLY A 271 -9.38 21.52 4.16
N ALA A 272 -8.84 20.30 4.26
CA ALA A 272 -9.45 19.21 5.03
C ALA A 272 -8.68 18.88 6.30
N SER A 273 -9.42 18.44 7.32
CA SER A 273 -8.92 18.07 8.65
C SER A 273 -8.57 16.58 8.81
N GLY A 274 -8.62 15.79 7.74
CA GLY A 274 -8.39 14.34 7.77
C GLY A 274 -7.37 13.88 6.74
N ASN A 275 -6.80 12.69 6.91
CA ASN A 275 -5.79 12.13 6.00
C ASN A 275 -6.34 11.97 4.56
N TYR A 276 -5.65 12.52 3.56
CA TYR A 276 -5.99 12.24 2.16
C TYR A 276 -5.24 11.04 1.59
N THR A 277 -5.81 10.52 0.50
CA THR A 277 -5.20 9.53 -0.37
C THR A 277 -4.62 10.19 -1.61
N TYR A 278 -3.46 9.70 -2.05
CA TYR A 278 -2.75 10.19 -3.22
C TYR A 278 -2.51 8.99 -4.13
N PHE A 279 -3.18 8.99 -5.28
CA PHE A 279 -3.14 7.90 -6.26
C PHE A 279 -1.71 7.42 -6.51
N PHE A 280 -1.38 6.16 -6.20
CA PHE A 280 -0.13 5.41 -6.42
C PHE A 280 1.20 6.07 -5.98
N PHE A 281 1.14 7.34 -5.60
CA PHE A 281 2.22 8.28 -5.63
C PHE A 281 2.17 9.02 -4.32
N GLY A 282 3.03 8.57 -3.41
CA GLY A 282 3.03 9.05 -2.03
C GLY A 282 3.69 10.43 -1.89
N GLN A 283 4.22 10.64 -0.70
CA GLN A 283 4.89 11.85 -0.25
C GLN A 283 5.97 12.34 -1.23
N ALA A 284 6.72 11.41 -1.83
CA ALA A 284 7.87 11.72 -2.68
C ALA A 284 7.52 12.50 -3.94
N ILE A 285 6.30 12.37 -4.49
CA ILE A 285 5.92 13.16 -5.68
C ILE A 285 5.58 14.59 -5.32
N ALA A 286 4.99 14.80 -4.14
CA ALA A 286 4.74 16.13 -3.60
C ALA A 286 6.04 16.84 -3.15
N ASP A 287 7.00 16.08 -2.61
CA ASP A 287 8.26 16.60 -2.10
C ASP A 287 9.39 16.69 -3.11
N PHE A 288 9.40 15.83 -4.13
CA PHE A 288 10.55 15.71 -5.02
C PHE A 288 10.21 15.69 -6.51
N GLY A 289 8.95 15.83 -6.94
CA GLY A 289 8.60 16.02 -8.35
C GLY A 289 9.26 15.01 -9.29
N PHE A 290 10.30 15.42 -10.03
CA PHE A 290 11.10 14.54 -10.90
C PHE A 290 11.73 13.34 -10.18
N PHE A 291 12.21 13.45 -8.93
CA PHE A 291 12.74 12.27 -8.22
C PHE A 291 11.65 11.25 -7.86
N GLY A 292 10.36 11.61 -7.96
CA GLY A 292 9.27 10.62 -7.96
C GLY A 292 9.40 9.59 -9.09
N LEU A 293 10.00 9.95 -10.23
CA LEU A 293 10.31 8.99 -11.29
C LEU A 293 11.46 8.05 -10.89
N LEU A 294 12.42 8.50 -10.07
CA LEU A 294 13.47 7.63 -9.55
C LEU A 294 12.92 6.64 -8.53
N GLU A 295 11.95 7.06 -7.71
CA GLU A 295 11.18 6.14 -6.87
C GLU A 295 10.45 5.10 -7.73
N ALA A 296 9.83 5.51 -8.85
CA ALA A 296 9.21 4.58 -9.81
C ALA A 296 10.17 3.49 -10.25
N PHE A 297 11.37 3.91 -10.65
CA PHE A 297 12.42 3.01 -11.08
C PHE A 297 12.79 2.02 -9.98
N LEU A 298 13.01 2.53 -8.76
CA LEU A 298 13.33 1.70 -7.58
C LEU A 298 12.22 0.67 -7.33
N LEU A 299 10.95 1.08 -7.29
CA LEU A 299 9.82 0.19 -7.04
C LEU A 299 9.70 -0.89 -8.13
N GLY A 300 9.89 -0.52 -9.39
CA GLY A 300 9.95 -1.49 -10.49
C GLY A 300 11.05 -2.52 -10.29
N PHE A 301 12.25 -2.06 -9.90
CA PHE A 301 13.38 -2.91 -9.57
C PHE A 301 13.09 -3.83 -8.36
N LEU A 302 12.49 -3.33 -7.28
CA LEU A 302 12.11 -4.11 -6.10
C LEU A 302 11.10 -5.21 -6.45
N LEU A 303 10.11 -4.90 -7.29
CA LEU A 303 9.14 -5.90 -7.77
C LEU A 303 9.84 -7.01 -8.57
N ARG A 304 10.81 -6.66 -9.41
CA ARG A 304 11.59 -7.64 -10.17
C ARG A 304 12.42 -8.53 -9.26
N GLU A 305 13.11 -7.97 -8.29
CA GLU A 305 13.93 -8.71 -7.33
C GLU A 305 13.08 -9.66 -6.48
N SER A 306 11.86 -9.25 -6.13
CA SER A 306 10.92 -10.08 -5.37
C SER A 306 10.56 -11.39 -6.09
N GLU A 307 10.58 -11.43 -7.43
CA GLU A 307 10.25 -12.63 -8.22
C GLU A 307 11.21 -13.81 -7.98
N LYS A 308 12.37 -13.57 -7.36
CA LYS A 308 13.35 -14.63 -7.02
C LYS A 308 12.82 -15.60 -5.96
N ASN A 309 11.88 -15.15 -5.12
CA ASN A 309 11.29 -15.94 -4.05
C ASN A 309 9.77 -15.80 -4.09
N THR A 310 9.03 -16.91 -4.10
CA THR A 310 7.56 -16.91 -4.26
C THR A 310 6.82 -16.17 -3.13
N LYS A 311 7.28 -16.33 -1.88
CA LYS A 311 6.72 -15.64 -0.71
C LYS A 311 6.99 -14.14 -0.80
N SER A 312 8.23 -13.75 -1.11
CA SER A 312 8.62 -12.34 -1.25
C SER A 312 7.83 -11.67 -2.38
N PHE A 313 7.68 -12.35 -3.51
CA PHE A 313 6.87 -11.89 -4.64
C PHE A 313 5.41 -11.63 -4.25
N ALA A 314 4.76 -12.59 -3.58
CA ALA A 314 3.37 -12.45 -3.17
C ALA A 314 3.16 -11.26 -2.22
N PHE A 315 4.06 -11.10 -1.24
CA PHE A 315 4.01 -10.03 -0.26
C PHE A 315 4.27 -8.65 -0.88
N VAL A 316 5.35 -8.51 -1.66
CA VAL A 316 5.71 -7.26 -2.33
C VAL A 316 4.63 -6.82 -3.30
N LEU A 317 4.10 -7.74 -4.11
CA LEU A 317 3.02 -7.43 -5.06
C LEU A 317 1.72 -7.01 -4.35
N ALA A 318 1.38 -7.67 -3.23
CA ALA A 318 0.22 -7.29 -2.42
C ALA A 318 0.35 -5.85 -1.89
N ILE A 319 1.52 -5.49 -1.33
CA ILE A 319 1.78 -4.15 -0.82
C ILE A 319 1.75 -3.11 -1.94
N MET A 320 2.39 -3.38 -3.08
CA MET A 320 2.43 -2.42 -4.20
C MET A 320 1.04 -2.15 -4.79
N ILE A 321 0.19 -3.18 -4.92
CA ILE A 321 -1.19 -2.99 -5.40
C ILE A 321 -2.04 -2.31 -4.34
N TYR A 322 -1.88 -2.67 -3.06
CA TYR A 322 -2.51 -1.96 -1.95
C TYR A 322 -2.16 -0.48 -1.97
N ALA A 323 -0.90 -0.13 -2.22
CA ALA A 323 -0.39 1.23 -2.22
C ALA A 323 -0.88 2.09 -3.41
N LEU A 324 -1.61 1.53 -4.38
CA LEU A 324 -2.24 2.30 -5.47
C LEU A 324 -3.23 3.36 -4.95
N ASP A 325 -3.90 3.13 -3.82
CA ASP A 325 -4.86 4.07 -3.24
C ASP A 325 -4.26 4.97 -2.14
N PRO A 326 -3.55 4.45 -1.11
CA PRO A 326 -3.00 5.26 -0.03
C PRO A 326 -1.61 5.87 -0.33
N GLY A 327 -0.97 5.50 -1.44
CA GLY A 327 0.42 5.87 -1.76
C GLY A 327 1.45 5.08 -0.97
N ILE A 328 2.72 5.22 -1.36
CA ILE A 328 3.88 4.60 -0.70
C ILE A 328 4.50 5.61 0.27
N ASP A 329 4.67 5.19 1.52
CA ASP A 329 5.37 5.92 2.58
C ASP A 329 6.65 5.16 2.98
N ALA A 330 7.48 5.78 3.82
CA ALA A 330 8.70 5.15 4.30
C ALA A 330 8.42 3.83 5.02
N PHE A 331 7.25 3.71 5.67
CA PHE A 331 6.82 2.53 6.40
C PHE A 331 6.66 1.34 5.46
N LEU A 332 5.87 1.51 4.41
CA LEU A 332 5.64 0.48 3.41
C LEU A 332 6.95 0.13 2.69
N LEU A 333 7.80 1.12 2.40
CA LEU A 333 9.12 0.89 1.82
C LEU A 333 10.01 0.02 2.71
N ILE A 334 10.03 0.23 4.03
CA ILE A 334 10.79 -0.62 4.97
C ILE A 334 10.33 -2.07 4.86
N PHE A 335 9.02 -2.34 4.82
CA PHE A 335 8.49 -3.69 4.66
C PHE A 335 8.87 -4.31 3.30
N LEU A 336 8.82 -3.53 2.21
CA LEU A 336 9.24 -3.97 0.89
C LEU A 336 10.73 -4.33 0.85
N LEU A 337 11.59 -3.47 1.39
CA LEU A 337 13.04 -3.70 1.44
C LEU A 337 13.40 -4.88 2.35
N GLY A 338 12.73 -5.01 3.50
CA GLY A 338 12.97 -6.11 4.42
C GLY A 338 12.61 -7.47 3.84
N ALA A 339 11.53 -7.56 3.05
CA ALA A 339 11.19 -8.78 2.31
C ALA A 339 12.27 -9.18 1.29
N LEU A 340 13.03 -8.20 0.78
CA LEU A 340 14.09 -8.41 -0.22
C LEU A 340 15.47 -8.66 0.42
N LEU A 341 15.69 -8.21 1.65
CA LEU A 341 16.96 -8.39 2.37
C LEU A 341 17.33 -9.87 2.52
N PHE A 342 16.32 -10.74 2.70
CA PHE A 342 16.50 -12.18 2.95
C PHE A 342 16.24 -13.08 1.73
N LEU A 343 16.39 -12.58 0.50
CA LEU A 343 16.09 -13.35 -0.74
C LEU A 343 16.99 -14.56 -1.02
N LYS A 344 18.19 -14.61 -0.45
CA LYS A 344 19.23 -15.61 -0.77
C LYS A 344 19.38 -16.73 0.27
N GLU A 345 18.54 -16.73 1.30
CA GLU A 345 18.49 -17.74 2.37
C GLU A 345 17.11 -18.38 2.38
#